data_AF-A0A9P4J2M6-F1
#
_entry.id   AF-A0A9P4J2M6-F1
#
_cell.length_a   1.000
_cell.length_b   1.000
_cell.length_c   1.000
_cell.angle_alpha   90.00
_cell.angle_beta   90.00
_cell.angle_gamma   90.00
#
_symmetry.space_group_name_H-M   'P 1'
#
loop_
_entity.id
_entity.type
_entity.pdbx_description
1 polymer ?
#
loop_
_entity_poly.entity_id
_entity_poly.type
_entity_poly.pdbx_seq_one_letter_code
_entity_poly.pdbx_strand_id
1 'polypeptide(L)'
;MQTVWSRAAQVRASCRCASCTTKTSVTRHSATTASKRPTKYLTTSTLLYSGIFAVAATTDALVKEHRRQRWDDAIANAKEGVEQVQTRLEGLEGTRIFEEAESYQRRSENLESFLDEEDAAYEEPHRIPRGQTWPESSGNDFEQGNFAPQSAWASPQYQARWKARAWTPKKIHLTELAIDKLTLRILLQLDKQDLQDVVLDSFSEDFRRLISRPRRKLESLLGLVNRRIRETKAIDPKEDETAFAEIPGVITRYRQDINSHYLDTAAAVEKSVMRTFNRHSAGHLSNTQLVLDTLHSLVTSSAPPSLGTFNQMIEGFSKKLLDPSITQNVINAMRGCSTRINETTLISILEHYIRTNHYARFCYHVELMQGMHGGLSLARPDIWITEKSQERLVPTVHIRNNNKIIVQKPVANPVVFSTLIQGVLHFEGFDAALDMCQSMGRDGWGLSMKGLTPLLREHQAAATELAVGSAGANIGGRGDPVRS
;
A
#
# COMPACT_ATOMS: atom_id res chain seq x y z
N MET A 1 38.70 -36.18 -47.31
CA MET A 1 39.75 -35.17 -47.57
C MET A 1 39.64 -34.11 -46.48
N GLN A 2 40.57 -34.11 -45.52
CA GLN A 2 41.60 -33.07 -45.29
C GLN A 2 41.08 -31.92 -44.40
N THR A 3 41.38 -31.89 -43.08
CA THR A 3 42.54 -31.23 -42.39
C THR A 3 42.52 -29.69 -42.55
N VAL A 4 42.67 -28.84 -41.52
CA VAL A 4 43.89 -28.53 -40.72
C VAL A 4 43.44 -27.60 -39.55
N TRP A 5 43.53 -27.99 -38.27
CA TRP A 5 44.57 -27.63 -37.26
C TRP A 5 44.85 -26.12 -37.02
N SER A 6 44.75 -25.72 -35.75
CA SER A 6 45.69 -24.79 -35.09
C SER A 6 45.66 -25.01 -33.57
N ARG A 7 46.64 -25.78 -33.08
CA ARG A 7 47.09 -25.78 -31.68
C ARG A 7 48.16 -24.69 -31.54
N ALA A 8 48.09 -23.89 -30.48
CA ALA A 8 49.26 -23.20 -29.93
C ALA A 8 49.41 -23.56 -28.45
N ALA A 9 50.67 -23.68 -28.05
CA ALA A 9 51.17 -24.52 -26.97
C ALA A 9 51.06 -23.90 -25.57
N GLN A 10 51.09 -24.81 -24.59
CA GLN A 10 51.39 -24.54 -23.18
C GLN A 10 52.73 -23.83 -23.02
N VAL A 11 52.73 -22.67 -22.35
CA VAL A 11 53.92 -22.18 -21.66
C VAL A 11 53.75 -22.46 -20.17
N ARG A 12 54.58 -23.39 -19.69
CA ARG A 12 54.78 -23.72 -18.28
C ARG A 12 55.48 -22.55 -17.61
N ALA A 13 54.79 -21.84 -16.72
CA ALA A 13 55.44 -21.07 -15.66
C ALA A 13 55.23 -21.85 -14.35
N SER A 14 56.33 -22.39 -13.83
CA SER A 14 56.38 -23.14 -12.59
C SER A 14 56.14 -22.23 -11.39
N CYS A 15 54.97 -22.31 -10.76
CA CYS A 15 54.80 -21.79 -9.40
C CYS A 15 55.49 -22.75 -8.41
N ARG A 16 56.49 -22.26 -7.68
CA ARG A 16 57.16 -22.96 -6.57
C ARG A 16 56.61 -22.50 -5.22
N CYS A 17 55.29 -22.47 -5.03
CA CYS A 17 54.72 -22.22 -3.71
C CYS A 17 54.41 -23.54 -2.99
N ALA A 18 54.60 -23.55 -1.68
CA ALA A 18 54.38 -24.72 -0.81
C ALA A 18 52.92 -25.21 -0.82
N SER A 19 51.97 -24.42 -1.32
CA SER A 19 50.54 -24.77 -1.36
C SER A 19 50.12 -25.62 -2.56
N CYS A 20 50.95 -25.76 -3.59
CA CYS A 20 50.62 -26.49 -4.83
C CYS A 20 51.21 -27.91 -4.89
N THR A 21 51.82 -28.40 -3.81
CA THR A 21 52.45 -29.73 -3.73
C THR A 21 51.79 -30.63 -2.69
N THR A 22 50.52 -30.95 -2.90
CA THR A 22 49.94 -32.24 -2.46
C THR A 22 48.94 -32.74 -3.52
N LYS A 23 49.51 -33.45 -4.50
CA LYS A 23 48.89 -34.47 -5.36
C LYS A 23 48.21 -35.54 -4.46
N THR A 24 47.16 -36.29 -4.81
CA THR A 24 46.54 -36.66 -6.09
C THR A 24 45.33 -37.55 -5.79
N SER A 25 44.28 -37.47 -6.62
CA SER A 25 43.54 -38.61 -7.21
C SER A 25 43.07 -39.76 -6.31
N VAL A 26 41.74 -39.87 -6.11
CA VAL A 26 41.09 -41.18 -5.97
C VAL A 26 39.87 -41.26 -6.91
N THR A 27 40.07 -42.10 -7.92
CA THR A 27 39.12 -42.61 -8.91
C THR A 27 38.10 -43.54 -8.25
N ARG A 28 36.86 -43.54 -8.76
CA ARG A 28 35.81 -44.50 -8.44
C ARG A 28 36.24 -45.94 -8.74
N HIS A 29 36.12 -46.85 -7.76
CA HIS A 29 35.94 -48.27 -8.01
C HIS A 29 35.02 -48.90 -6.96
N SER A 30 33.98 -49.58 -7.45
CA SER A 30 33.14 -50.54 -6.73
C SER A 30 33.85 -51.90 -6.73
N ALA A 31 34.03 -52.53 -5.57
CA ALA A 31 33.98 -53.99 -5.37
C ALA A 31 34.35 -54.36 -3.92
N THR A 32 33.50 -55.20 -3.35
CA THR A 32 33.68 -56.05 -2.17
C THR A 32 35.00 -56.82 -2.18
N THR A 33 35.81 -56.71 -1.11
CA THR A 33 36.62 -57.81 -0.55
C THR A 33 37.22 -57.38 0.79
N ALA A 34 37.04 -58.22 1.81
CA ALA A 34 37.63 -58.06 3.13
C ALA A 34 39.14 -58.30 3.07
N SER A 35 39.94 -57.28 3.39
CA SER A 35 41.36 -57.45 3.70
C SER A 35 41.67 -56.87 5.07
N LYS A 36 42.14 -57.75 5.97
CA LYS A 36 42.65 -57.41 7.29
C LYS A 36 43.96 -56.64 7.11
N ARG A 37 44.02 -55.37 7.53
CA ARG A 37 45.26 -54.60 7.70
C ARG A 37 45.35 -54.05 9.12
N PRO A 38 46.57 -53.97 9.69
CA PRO A 38 46.77 -53.82 11.12
C PRO A 38 46.40 -52.43 11.61
N THR A 39 45.70 -52.38 12.75
CA THR A 39 45.33 -51.17 13.48
C THR A 39 46.59 -50.43 13.93
N LYS A 40 46.91 -49.32 13.26
CA LYS A 40 47.84 -48.32 13.79
C LYS A 40 47.19 -47.71 15.03
N TYR A 41 47.92 -47.71 16.13
CA TYR A 41 47.53 -47.11 17.40
C TYR A 41 46.98 -45.69 17.17
N LEU A 42 45.67 -45.52 17.38
CA LEU A 42 45.04 -44.22 17.47
C LEU A 42 45.57 -43.56 18.74
N THR A 43 46.21 -42.42 18.60
CA THR A 43 46.57 -41.58 19.75
C THR A 43 45.29 -41.25 20.51
N THR A 44 45.36 -41.33 21.85
CA THR A 44 44.22 -41.09 22.76
C THR A 44 43.53 -39.75 22.50
N SER A 45 44.27 -38.74 22.00
CA SER A 45 43.73 -37.45 21.58
C SER A 45 42.80 -37.54 20.36
N THR A 46 43.09 -38.38 19.36
CA THR A 46 42.25 -38.51 18.16
C THR A 46 40.91 -39.17 18.49
N LEU A 47 40.91 -40.14 19.42
CA LEU A 47 39.68 -40.76 19.95
C LEU A 47 38.86 -39.78 20.81
N LEU A 48 39.53 -38.91 21.56
CA LEU A 48 38.87 -37.88 22.37
C LEU A 48 38.16 -36.83 21.48
N TYR A 49 38.86 -36.32 20.47
CA TYR A 49 38.27 -35.36 19.54
C TYR A 49 37.17 -35.99 18.67
N SER A 50 37.35 -37.22 18.18
CA SER A 50 36.29 -37.89 17.42
C SER A 50 35.06 -38.19 18.28
N GLY A 51 35.25 -38.51 19.56
CA GLY A 51 34.15 -38.64 20.53
C GLY A 51 33.37 -37.34 20.72
N ILE A 52 34.05 -36.20 20.88
CA ILE A 52 33.40 -34.89 21.03
C ILE A 52 32.59 -34.53 19.77
N PHE A 53 33.17 -34.70 18.58
CA PHE A 53 32.47 -34.43 17.33
C PHE A 53 31.31 -35.40 17.05
N ALA A 54 31.45 -36.68 17.43
CA ALA A 54 30.37 -37.65 17.31
C ALA A 54 29.20 -37.30 18.23
N VAL A 55 29.46 -36.88 19.47
CA VAL A 55 28.43 -36.42 20.42
C VAL A 55 27.78 -35.12 19.95
N ALA A 56 28.55 -34.17 19.41
CA ALA A 56 28.00 -32.95 18.82
C ALA A 56 27.12 -33.24 17.59
N ALA A 57 27.53 -34.17 16.74
CA ALA A 57 26.77 -34.57 15.56
C ALA A 57 25.49 -35.33 15.91
N THR A 58 25.51 -36.20 16.93
CA THR A 58 24.32 -36.93 17.38
C THR A 58 23.34 -36.00 18.12
N THR A 59 23.84 -35.03 18.89
CA THR A 59 22.97 -34.01 19.52
C THR A 59 22.37 -33.05 18.50
N ASP A 60 23.12 -32.59 17.49
CA ASP A 60 22.57 -31.79 16.39
C ASP A 60 21.54 -32.57 15.55
N ALA A 61 21.78 -33.87 15.32
CA ALA A 61 20.83 -34.75 14.64
C ALA A 61 19.52 -34.89 15.43
N LEU A 62 19.59 -35.12 16.75
CA LEU A 62 18.41 -35.20 17.62
C LEU A 62 17.64 -33.86 17.70
N VAL A 63 18.35 -32.73 17.73
CA VAL A 63 17.71 -31.40 17.70
C VAL A 63 17.01 -31.14 16.36
N LYS A 64 17.59 -31.57 15.24
CA LYS A 64 16.96 -31.48 13.92
C LYS A 64 15.76 -32.41 13.78
N GLU A 65 15.82 -33.60 14.35
CA GLU A 65 14.70 -34.54 14.37
C GLU A 65 13.54 -34.01 15.22
N HIS A 66 13.82 -33.49 16.41
CA HIS A 66 12.82 -32.81 17.23
C HIS A 66 12.25 -31.56 16.53
N ARG A 67 13.06 -30.84 15.76
CA ARG A 67 12.59 -29.70 14.94
C ARG A 67 11.64 -30.19 13.85
N ARG A 68 11.97 -31.27 13.13
CA ARG A 68 11.10 -31.87 12.11
C ARG A 68 9.78 -32.35 12.70
N GLN A 69 9.82 -33.05 13.84
CA GLN A 69 8.62 -33.46 14.56
C GLN A 69 7.76 -32.25 14.96
N ARG A 70 8.35 -31.16 15.48
CA ARG A 70 7.61 -29.91 15.74
C ARG A 70 7.01 -29.28 14.49
N TRP A 71 7.67 -29.38 13.34
CA TRP A 71 7.14 -28.91 12.06
C TRP A 71 6.02 -29.82 11.56
N ASP A 72 6.17 -31.13 11.67
CA ASP A 72 5.15 -32.10 11.26
C ASP A 72 3.91 -31.98 12.16
N ASP A 73 4.09 -31.79 13.46
CA ASP A 73 3.04 -31.50 14.44
C ASP A 73 2.39 -30.13 14.19
N ALA A 74 3.17 -29.11 13.83
CA ALA A 74 2.64 -27.79 13.47
C ALA A 74 1.86 -27.84 12.14
N ILE A 75 2.30 -28.65 11.17
CA ILE A 75 1.59 -28.86 9.90
C ILE A 75 0.32 -29.68 10.12
N ALA A 76 0.34 -30.68 11.00
CA ALA A 76 -0.84 -31.45 11.37
C ALA A 76 -1.88 -30.57 12.10
N ASN A 77 -1.45 -29.80 13.09
CA ASN A 77 -2.30 -28.84 13.80
C ASN A 77 -2.80 -27.72 12.88
N ALA A 78 -1.99 -27.25 11.92
CA ALA A 78 -2.42 -26.27 10.93
C ALA A 78 -3.43 -26.86 9.94
N LYS A 79 -3.32 -28.14 9.57
CA LYS A 79 -4.31 -28.83 8.73
C LYS A 79 -5.63 -29.02 9.47
N GLU A 80 -5.59 -29.44 10.73
CA GLU A 80 -6.79 -29.54 11.58
C GLU A 80 -7.41 -28.16 11.84
N GLY A 81 -6.57 -27.13 12.01
CA GLY A 81 -6.98 -25.74 12.13
C GLY A 81 -7.60 -25.19 10.85
N VAL A 82 -7.08 -25.54 9.67
CA VAL A 82 -7.66 -25.17 8.37
C VAL A 82 -8.96 -25.91 8.12
N GLU A 83 -9.08 -27.19 8.46
CA GLU A 83 -10.35 -27.92 8.39
C GLU A 83 -11.38 -27.36 9.38
N GLN A 84 -10.98 -26.99 10.60
CA GLN A 84 -11.86 -26.32 11.56
C GLN A 84 -12.24 -24.91 11.11
N VAL A 85 -11.32 -24.12 10.56
CA VAL A 85 -11.59 -22.79 10.01
C VAL A 85 -12.49 -22.89 8.78
N GLN A 86 -12.31 -23.88 7.91
CA GLN A 86 -13.16 -24.13 6.76
C GLN A 86 -14.57 -24.57 7.18
N THR A 87 -14.69 -25.42 8.21
CA THR A 87 -15.98 -25.81 8.79
C THR A 87 -16.64 -24.67 9.59
N ARG A 88 -15.85 -23.76 10.17
CA ARG A 88 -16.31 -22.59 10.94
C ARG A 88 -16.68 -21.40 10.04
N LEU A 89 -16.01 -21.25 8.89
CA LEU A 89 -16.35 -20.31 7.81
C LEU A 89 -17.65 -20.72 7.10
N GLU A 90 -17.96 -22.02 7.03
CA GLU A 90 -19.26 -22.52 6.54
C GLU A 90 -20.39 -22.37 7.59
N GLY A 91 -20.06 -22.13 8.87
CA GLY A 91 -21.02 -22.23 9.98
C GLY A 91 -21.34 -20.94 10.75
N LEU A 92 -20.43 -19.97 10.93
CA LEU A 92 -20.68 -18.81 11.80
C LEU A 92 -20.01 -17.52 11.28
N GLU A 93 -20.84 -16.49 11.10
CA GLU A 93 -20.50 -15.04 11.02
C GLU A 93 -19.90 -14.46 9.73
N GLY A 94 -20.19 -15.07 8.57
CA GLY A 94 -20.05 -14.39 7.27
C GLY A 94 -21.18 -13.40 6.98
N THR A 95 -22.35 -13.53 7.58
CA THR A 95 -23.56 -12.88 7.06
C THR A 95 -23.75 -11.41 7.49
N ARG A 96 -23.25 -10.99 8.65
CA ARG A 96 -23.42 -9.59 9.13
C ARG A 96 -22.29 -8.64 8.69
N ILE A 97 -21.06 -9.13 8.59
CA ILE A 97 -19.91 -8.35 8.13
C ILE A 97 -19.97 -8.14 6.61
N PHE A 98 -20.44 -9.16 5.86
CA PHE A 98 -20.75 -9.00 4.44
C PHE A 98 -21.99 -8.15 4.21
N GLU A 99 -23.02 -8.15 5.06
CA GLU A 99 -24.16 -7.23 4.88
C GLU A 99 -23.77 -5.75 5.09
N GLU A 100 -22.90 -5.46 6.05
CA GLU A 100 -22.41 -4.09 6.26
C GLU A 100 -21.46 -3.69 5.14
N ALA A 101 -20.49 -4.54 4.78
CA ALA A 101 -19.61 -4.35 3.63
C ALA A 101 -20.39 -4.26 2.30
N GLU A 102 -21.41 -5.09 2.05
CA GLU A 102 -22.31 -5.06 0.89
C GLU A 102 -23.25 -3.84 0.91
N SER A 103 -23.70 -3.37 2.08
CA SER A 103 -24.52 -2.15 2.17
C SER A 103 -23.66 -0.91 1.85
N TYR A 104 -22.38 -0.95 2.23
CA TYR A 104 -21.36 -0.01 1.80
C TYR A 104 -20.99 -0.24 0.34
N GLN A 105 -20.97 -1.47 -0.16
CA GLN A 105 -20.76 -1.84 -1.55
C GLN A 105 -21.90 -1.29 -2.39
N ARG A 106 -23.19 -1.44 -2.07
CA ARG A 106 -24.29 -0.79 -2.81
C ARG A 106 -24.25 0.75 -2.77
N ARG A 107 -23.67 1.35 -1.72
CA ARG A 107 -23.38 2.81 -1.66
C ARG A 107 -22.12 3.21 -2.43
N SER A 108 -21.15 2.30 -2.56
CA SER A 108 -19.81 2.43 -3.17
C SER A 108 -19.72 1.77 -4.56
N GLU A 109 -20.74 1.08 -5.03
CA GLU A 109 -20.86 0.44 -6.36
C GLU A 109 -21.19 1.51 -7.39
N ASN A 110 -21.77 2.62 -6.94
CA ASN A 110 -21.71 3.86 -7.69
C ASN A 110 -20.26 4.37 -7.81
N LEU A 111 -19.39 4.10 -6.82
CA LEU A 111 -17.96 4.46 -6.64
C LEU A 111 -16.92 3.55 -7.34
N GLU A 112 -17.28 2.36 -7.78
CA GLU A 112 -16.33 1.41 -8.41
C GLU A 112 -16.26 1.52 -9.94
N SER A 113 -17.19 2.25 -10.57
CA SER A 113 -17.14 2.59 -12.00
C SER A 113 -16.46 3.94 -12.25
N PHE A 114 -15.39 4.27 -11.51
CA PHE A 114 -14.82 5.64 -11.48
C PHE A 114 -13.54 5.85 -12.27
N LEU A 115 -12.84 4.79 -12.67
CA LEU A 115 -11.59 4.95 -13.40
C LEU A 115 -11.89 4.97 -14.89
N ASP A 116 -11.89 6.17 -15.49
CA ASP A 116 -11.81 6.31 -16.93
C ASP A 116 -10.35 6.22 -17.38
N GLU A 117 -10.09 5.42 -18.40
CA GLU A 117 -8.78 5.06 -18.92
C GLU A 117 -8.02 6.28 -19.46
N GLU A 118 -8.73 7.30 -19.97
CA GLU A 118 -8.12 8.50 -20.54
C GLU A 118 -7.83 9.59 -19.48
N ASP A 119 -8.46 9.53 -18.30
CA ASP A 119 -8.48 10.60 -17.30
C ASP A 119 -7.54 10.37 -16.10
N ALA A 120 -6.92 9.19 -15.94
CA ALA A 120 -6.06 8.86 -14.80
C ALA A 120 -4.68 9.59 -14.74
N ALA A 121 -4.53 10.69 -15.49
CA ALA A 121 -3.23 11.11 -16.03
C ALA A 121 -2.60 12.38 -15.44
N TYR A 122 -3.01 12.87 -14.27
CA TYR A 122 -2.39 14.09 -13.76
C TYR A 122 -2.47 14.18 -12.25
N GLU A 123 -1.34 14.58 -11.67
CA GLU A 123 -1.25 15.46 -10.50
C GLU A 123 0.21 15.78 -10.19
N GLU A 124 0.44 16.77 -9.33
CA GLU A 124 1.79 17.22 -8.99
C GLU A 124 2.53 16.19 -8.13
N PRO A 125 3.75 15.79 -8.51
CA PRO A 125 4.63 15.04 -7.63
C PRO A 125 5.07 15.93 -6.47
N HIS A 126 4.90 15.43 -5.25
CA HIS A 126 5.55 16.02 -4.08
C HIS A 126 7.06 16.04 -4.28
N ARG A 127 7.67 17.19 -4.03
CA ARG A 127 9.13 17.31 -3.98
C ARG A 127 9.62 16.57 -2.74
N ILE A 128 10.29 15.44 -2.93
CA ILE A 128 11.25 14.95 -1.94
C ILE A 128 12.33 16.04 -1.78
N PRO A 129 12.74 16.39 -0.56
CA PRO A 129 13.98 17.12 -0.35
C PRO A 129 15.11 16.43 -1.12
N ARG A 130 15.92 17.19 -1.89
CA ARG A 130 17.09 16.60 -2.57
C ARG A 130 17.91 15.81 -1.54
N GLY A 131 18.03 14.49 -1.73
CA GLY A 131 18.84 13.62 -0.86
C GLY A 131 18.11 12.49 -0.11
N GLN A 132 16.80 12.26 -0.28
CA GLN A 132 16.20 11.03 0.26
C GLN A 132 16.67 9.84 -0.56
N THR A 133 17.52 9.02 0.05
CA THR A 133 17.97 7.76 -0.51
C THR A 133 16.83 6.75 -0.49
N TRP A 134 16.76 5.91 -1.52
CA TRP A 134 15.88 4.75 -1.49
C TRP A 134 16.20 3.93 -0.24
N PRO A 135 15.21 3.58 0.61
CA PRO A 135 15.49 2.81 1.80
C PRO A 135 16.09 1.45 1.44
N GLU A 136 17.13 1.03 2.17
CA GLU A 136 17.58 -0.36 2.12
C GLU A 136 16.40 -1.27 2.49
N SER A 137 16.14 -2.25 1.62
CA SER A 137 14.94 -3.08 1.68
C SER A 137 15.25 -4.51 1.26
N SER A 138 14.49 -5.46 1.78
CA SER A 138 14.53 -6.87 1.39
C SER A 138 13.80 -7.17 0.06
N GLY A 139 13.20 -6.16 -0.55
CA GLY A 139 12.36 -6.29 -1.75
C GLY A 139 13.11 -5.95 -3.02
N ASN A 140 12.37 -5.62 -4.08
CA ASN A 140 12.96 -5.28 -5.37
C ASN A 140 13.86 -4.03 -5.28
N ASP A 141 14.90 -4.04 -6.12
CA ASP A 141 15.80 -2.90 -6.28
C ASP A 141 15.07 -1.66 -6.80
N PHE A 142 15.65 -0.50 -6.49
CA PHE A 142 15.13 0.77 -6.96
C PHE A 142 15.23 0.88 -8.49
N GLU A 143 14.10 0.78 -9.16
CA GLU A 143 13.98 1.04 -10.60
C GLU A 143 13.15 2.31 -10.86
N GLN A 144 13.83 3.44 -11.11
CA GLN A 144 13.19 4.74 -11.32
C GLN A 144 12.12 4.75 -12.42
N GLY A 145 12.26 3.90 -13.45
CA GLY A 145 11.33 3.82 -14.57
C GLY A 145 9.96 3.22 -14.22
N ASN A 146 9.82 2.56 -13.07
CA ASN A 146 8.57 1.92 -12.67
C ASN A 146 7.61 2.88 -11.96
N PHE A 147 8.12 4.03 -11.51
CA PHE A 147 7.35 5.01 -10.76
C PHE A 147 6.44 5.85 -11.66
N ALA A 148 5.22 6.07 -11.17
CA ALA A 148 4.27 6.98 -11.81
C ALA A 148 4.82 8.42 -11.81
N PRO A 149 4.43 9.28 -12.78
CA PRO A 149 4.95 10.64 -12.84
C PRO A 149 4.60 11.50 -11.60
N GLN A 150 3.59 11.11 -10.82
CA GLN A 150 3.21 11.75 -9.55
C GLN A 150 4.03 11.25 -8.35
N SER A 151 4.81 10.18 -8.54
CA SER A 151 5.67 9.63 -7.51
C SER A 151 6.83 10.57 -7.24
N ALA A 152 7.15 10.68 -5.96
CA ALA A 152 8.25 11.47 -5.47
C ALA A 152 9.62 10.89 -5.93
N TRP A 153 9.66 9.61 -6.32
CA TRP A 153 10.84 8.91 -6.83
C TRP A 153 10.97 8.88 -8.36
N ALA A 154 9.97 9.37 -9.10
CA ALA A 154 10.03 9.44 -10.55
C ALA A 154 11.09 10.43 -11.06
N SER A 155 11.58 10.25 -12.29
CA SER A 155 12.62 11.14 -12.82
C SER A 155 12.08 12.55 -13.06
N PRO A 156 12.82 13.63 -12.75
CA PRO A 156 12.34 15.00 -12.93
C PRO A 156 11.92 15.33 -14.37
N GLN A 157 12.60 14.73 -15.35
CA GLN A 157 12.26 14.89 -16.77
C GLN A 157 10.92 14.23 -17.10
N TYR A 158 10.66 13.04 -16.55
CA TYR A 158 9.37 12.37 -16.68
C TYR A 158 8.28 13.21 -16.02
N GLN A 159 8.49 13.63 -14.76
CA GLN A 159 7.56 14.53 -14.07
C GLN A 159 7.24 15.81 -14.88
N ALA A 160 8.25 16.48 -15.44
CA ALA A 160 8.07 17.71 -16.22
C ALA A 160 7.31 17.47 -17.53
N ARG A 161 7.63 16.40 -18.27
CA ARG A 161 6.93 16.03 -19.51
C ARG A 161 5.45 15.75 -19.26
N TRP A 162 5.13 15.11 -18.14
CA TRP A 162 3.75 14.80 -17.77
C TRP A 162 2.98 16.02 -17.26
N LYS A 163 3.64 16.96 -16.57
CA LYS A 163 3.03 18.25 -16.16
C LYS A 163 2.55 19.10 -17.33
N ALA A 164 3.20 18.99 -18.49
CA ALA A 164 2.83 19.75 -19.68
C ALA A 164 1.59 19.20 -20.42
N ARG A 165 1.03 18.06 -19.98
CA ARG A 165 -0.11 17.43 -20.65
C ARG A 165 -1.44 18.04 -20.16
N ALA A 166 -2.20 18.60 -21.10
CA ALA A 166 -3.56 19.06 -20.85
C ALA A 166 -4.50 17.90 -20.50
N TRP A 167 -5.46 18.16 -19.63
CA TRP A 167 -6.53 17.25 -19.28
C TRP A 167 -7.59 17.23 -20.38
N THR A 168 -8.30 16.11 -20.47
CA THR A 168 -9.52 16.03 -21.26
C THR A 168 -10.61 16.92 -20.61
N PRO A 169 -11.54 17.48 -21.41
CA PRO A 169 -12.71 18.17 -20.87
C PRO A 169 -13.52 17.30 -19.89
N LYS A 170 -13.64 16.01 -20.21
CA LYS A 170 -14.28 15.01 -19.34
C LYS A 170 -13.65 14.95 -17.95
N LYS A 171 -12.31 14.89 -17.87
CA LYS A 171 -11.58 14.87 -16.60
C LYS A 171 -11.82 16.14 -15.79
N ILE A 172 -11.73 17.30 -16.44
CA ILE A 172 -11.95 18.59 -15.79
C ILE A 172 -13.35 18.61 -15.18
N HIS A 173 -14.37 18.24 -15.95
CA HIS A 173 -15.74 18.24 -15.48
C HIS A 173 -16.01 17.22 -14.36
N LEU A 174 -15.46 16.01 -14.46
CA LEU A 174 -15.56 15.01 -13.38
C LEU A 174 -14.89 15.50 -12.10
N THR A 175 -13.79 16.25 -12.21
CA THR A 175 -13.08 16.84 -11.07
C THR A 175 -13.90 17.95 -10.41
N GLU A 176 -14.52 18.84 -11.19
CA GLU A 176 -15.46 19.85 -10.68
C GLU A 176 -16.58 19.17 -9.87
N LEU A 177 -17.27 18.20 -10.48
CA LEU A 177 -18.35 17.44 -9.86
C LEU A 177 -17.91 16.71 -8.57
N ALA A 178 -16.70 16.17 -8.55
CA ALA A 178 -16.14 15.49 -7.39
C ALA A 178 -15.87 16.47 -6.23
N ILE A 179 -15.40 17.69 -6.52
CA ILE A 179 -15.18 18.74 -5.52
C ILE A 179 -16.50 19.34 -5.02
N ASP A 180 -17.49 19.53 -5.88
CA ASP A 180 -18.82 19.95 -5.43
C ASP A 180 -19.46 18.86 -4.57
N LYS A 181 -19.32 17.58 -4.95
CA LYS A 181 -19.79 16.45 -4.15
C LYS A 181 -19.12 16.40 -2.78
N LEU A 182 -17.80 16.63 -2.72
CA LEU A 182 -17.04 16.74 -1.47
C LEU A 182 -17.62 17.85 -0.60
N THR A 183 -17.75 19.05 -1.17
CA THR A 183 -18.25 20.25 -0.50
C THR A 183 -19.64 20.03 0.04
N LEU A 184 -20.57 19.53 -0.78
CA LEU A 184 -21.95 19.24 -0.37
C LEU A 184 -22.04 18.17 0.72
N ARG A 185 -21.22 17.12 0.65
CA ARG A 185 -21.21 16.07 1.70
C ARG A 185 -20.73 16.62 3.03
N ILE A 186 -19.67 17.42 3.03
CA ILE A 186 -19.15 18.02 4.26
C ILE A 186 -20.14 19.05 4.81
N LEU A 187 -20.72 19.92 3.97
CA LEU A 187 -21.75 20.86 4.42
C LEU A 187 -23.00 20.17 4.99
N LEU A 188 -23.34 18.97 4.51
CA LEU A 188 -24.42 18.15 5.06
C LEU A 188 -24.03 17.42 6.36
N GLN A 189 -22.76 17.36 6.71
CA GLN A 189 -22.28 16.82 7.98
C GLN A 189 -22.18 17.89 9.06
N LEU A 190 -21.95 19.16 8.68
CA LEU A 190 -21.90 20.27 9.61
C LEU A 190 -23.30 20.63 10.11
N ASP A 191 -23.43 20.80 11.42
CA ASP A 191 -24.65 21.25 12.07
C ASP A 191 -24.70 22.77 12.21
N LYS A 192 -25.89 23.31 12.54
CA LYS A 192 -26.06 24.76 12.75
C LYS A 192 -25.18 25.31 13.87
N GLN A 193 -24.84 24.48 14.86
CA GLN A 193 -23.96 24.86 15.96
C GLN A 193 -22.51 25.03 15.49
N ASP A 194 -22.04 24.16 14.59
CA ASP A 194 -20.69 24.24 14.03
C ASP A 194 -20.45 25.54 13.26
N LEU A 195 -21.51 26.13 12.70
CA LEU A 195 -21.48 27.35 11.90
C LEU A 195 -21.56 28.64 12.71
N GLN A 196 -21.85 28.60 14.02
CA GLN A 196 -22.04 29.83 14.82
C GLN A 196 -20.73 30.61 15.01
N ASP A 197 -19.60 29.90 15.15
CA ASP A 197 -18.29 30.48 15.42
C ASP A 197 -17.45 30.71 14.14
N VAL A 198 -18.06 30.56 12.96
CA VAL A 198 -17.36 30.68 11.67
C VAL A 198 -17.40 32.13 11.18
N VAL A 199 -16.24 32.65 10.80
CA VAL A 199 -16.12 33.97 10.18
C VAL A 199 -16.48 33.85 8.70
N LEU A 200 -17.74 34.09 8.37
CA LEU A 200 -18.25 33.94 7.00
C LEU A 200 -17.81 35.06 6.05
N ASP A 201 -17.50 36.26 6.55
CA ASP A 201 -17.22 37.45 5.73
C ASP A 201 -15.95 37.32 4.86
N SER A 202 -15.05 36.38 5.19
CA SER A 202 -13.88 36.06 4.38
C SER A 202 -14.20 35.24 3.13
N PHE A 203 -15.42 34.69 3.03
CA PHE A 203 -15.83 33.82 1.94
C PHE A 203 -16.49 34.58 0.79
N SER A 204 -16.24 34.06 -0.42
CA SER A 204 -16.92 34.49 -1.64
C SER A 204 -18.45 34.42 -1.50
N GLU A 205 -19.13 35.32 -2.17
CA GLU A 205 -20.59 35.44 -2.14
C GLU A 205 -21.28 34.12 -2.53
N ASP A 206 -20.78 33.42 -3.56
CA ASP A 206 -21.35 32.16 -4.00
C ASP A 206 -21.19 31.04 -2.97
N PHE A 207 -20.03 30.98 -2.29
CA PHE A 207 -19.81 30.00 -1.23
C PHE A 207 -20.65 30.31 0.02
N ARG A 208 -20.79 31.58 0.40
CA ARG A 208 -21.71 31.99 1.49
C ARG A 208 -23.17 31.63 1.17
N ARG A 209 -23.59 31.84 -0.09
CA ARG A 209 -24.92 31.41 -0.56
C ARG A 209 -25.10 29.90 -0.49
N LEU A 210 -24.05 29.11 -0.71
CA LEU A 210 -24.09 27.65 -0.59
C LEU A 210 -24.27 27.21 0.86
N ILE A 211 -23.44 27.73 1.77
CA ILE A 211 -23.51 27.41 3.21
C ILE A 211 -24.90 27.76 3.77
N SER A 212 -25.47 28.88 3.32
CA SER A 212 -26.77 29.37 3.80
C SER A 212 -27.97 28.59 3.26
N ARG A 213 -27.78 27.61 2.35
CA ARG A 213 -28.91 26.87 1.77
C ARG A 213 -29.53 25.91 2.80
N PRO A 214 -30.86 25.73 2.77
CA PRO A 214 -31.51 24.70 3.57
C PRO A 214 -30.98 23.30 3.24
N ARG A 215 -30.84 22.44 4.27
CA ARG A 215 -30.38 21.05 4.13
C ARG A 215 -31.04 20.29 2.97
N ARG A 216 -32.37 20.39 2.83
CA ARG A 216 -33.13 19.76 1.73
C ARG A 216 -32.66 20.18 0.33
N LYS A 217 -32.25 21.45 0.18
CA LYS A 217 -31.71 21.96 -1.09
C LYS A 217 -30.30 21.44 -1.34
N LEU A 218 -29.46 21.32 -0.30
CA LEU A 218 -28.14 20.69 -0.40
C LEU A 218 -28.24 19.21 -0.77
N GLU A 219 -29.19 18.46 -0.17
CA GLU A 219 -29.47 17.06 -0.52
C GLU A 219 -29.94 16.92 -1.98
N SER A 220 -30.82 17.81 -2.43
CA SER A 220 -31.27 17.84 -3.83
C SER A 220 -30.13 18.13 -4.81
N LEU A 221 -29.24 19.06 -4.47
CA LEU A 221 -28.04 19.35 -5.28
C LEU A 221 -27.08 18.17 -5.30
N LEU A 222 -26.86 17.51 -4.17
CA LEU A 222 -26.03 16.31 -4.09
C LEU A 222 -26.62 15.17 -4.96
N GLY A 223 -27.94 15.00 -4.96
CA GLY A 223 -28.63 14.07 -5.84
C GLY A 223 -28.43 14.37 -7.32
N LEU A 224 -28.47 15.65 -7.70
CA LEU A 224 -28.20 16.13 -9.06
C LEU A 224 -26.74 15.86 -9.46
N VAL A 225 -25.77 16.23 -8.62
CA VAL A 225 -24.34 15.99 -8.85
C VAL A 225 -24.05 14.49 -9.02
N ASN A 226 -24.61 13.63 -8.16
CA ASN A 226 -24.43 12.18 -8.30
C ASN A 226 -25.02 11.61 -9.61
N ARG A 227 -26.13 12.18 -10.09
CA ARG A 227 -26.69 11.80 -11.39
C ARG A 227 -25.77 12.23 -12.51
N ARG A 228 -25.30 13.48 -12.49
CA ARG A 228 -24.41 14.03 -13.50
C ARG A 228 -23.08 13.29 -13.59
N ILE A 229 -22.46 12.94 -12.46
CA ILE A 229 -21.26 12.08 -12.46
C ILE A 229 -21.50 10.78 -13.23
N ARG A 230 -22.67 10.14 -13.07
CA ARG A 230 -22.99 8.89 -13.80
C ARG A 230 -23.21 9.12 -15.29
N GLU A 231 -23.87 10.21 -15.64
CA GLU A 231 -24.10 10.59 -17.04
C GLU A 231 -22.79 10.97 -17.75
N THR A 232 -21.96 11.83 -17.14
CA THR A 232 -20.66 12.25 -17.68
C THR A 232 -19.74 11.07 -17.95
N LYS A 233 -19.75 10.04 -17.10
CA LYS A 233 -18.94 8.83 -17.31
C LYS A 233 -19.30 8.08 -18.59
N ALA A 234 -20.55 8.12 -19.01
CA ALA A 234 -21.01 7.45 -20.23
C ALA A 234 -20.68 8.21 -21.51
N ILE A 235 -20.27 9.48 -21.40
CA ILE A 235 -19.87 10.33 -22.54
C ILE A 235 -18.47 9.89 -23.01
N ASP A 236 -18.24 9.84 -24.33
CA ASP A 236 -16.91 9.57 -24.87
C ASP A 236 -15.96 10.74 -24.49
N PRO A 237 -14.75 10.47 -23.95
CA PRO A 237 -13.79 11.51 -23.58
C PRO A 237 -13.40 12.48 -24.71
N LYS A 238 -13.59 12.08 -25.97
CA LYS A 238 -13.28 12.86 -27.18
C LYS A 238 -14.41 13.77 -27.64
N GLU A 239 -15.56 13.73 -26.97
CA GLU A 239 -16.66 14.66 -27.22
C GLU A 239 -16.25 16.10 -26.90
N ASP A 240 -16.84 17.05 -27.62
CA ASP A 240 -16.55 18.47 -27.47
C ASP A 240 -16.97 19.00 -26.08
N GLU A 241 -16.36 20.12 -25.66
CA GLU A 241 -16.68 20.80 -24.38
C GLU A 241 -18.18 21.09 -24.20
N THR A 242 -18.92 21.24 -25.31
CA THR A 242 -20.37 21.48 -25.31
C THR A 242 -21.20 20.31 -24.76
N ALA A 243 -20.66 19.09 -24.76
CA ALA A 243 -21.29 17.92 -24.15
C ALA A 243 -21.29 17.99 -22.61
N PHE A 244 -20.42 18.82 -22.02
CA PHE A 244 -20.26 18.99 -20.58
C PHE A 244 -20.97 20.28 -20.12
N ALA A 245 -22.31 20.27 -20.24
CA ALA A 245 -23.14 21.44 -19.95
C ALA A 245 -23.03 21.91 -18.48
N GLU A 246 -23.08 23.24 -18.30
CA GLU A 246 -23.09 23.86 -16.97
C GLU A 246 -24.26 23.33 -16.13
N ILE A 247 -23.99 23.05 -14.85
CA ILE A 247 -25.01 22.62 -13.90
C ILE A 247 -25.42 23.81 -13.04
N PRO A 248 -26.68 24.26 -13.13
CA PRO A 248 -27.16 25.35 -12.30
C PRO A 248 -26.99 25.03 -10.80
N GLY A 249 -26.27 25.89 -10.08
CA GLY A 249 -26.07 25.77 -8.63
C GLY A 249 -24.83 24.99 -8.19
N VAL A 250 -24.06 24.45 -9.13
CA VAL A 250 -22.66 24.04 -8.92
C VAL A 250 -21.77 25.28 -9.02
N ILE A 251 -20.73 25.35 -8.19
CA ILE A 251 -19.90 26.56 -8.02
C ILE A 251 -18.51 26.37 -8.63
N THR A 252 -17.98 25.15 -8.54
CA THR A 252 -16.62 24.86 -8.99
C THR A 252 -16.51 24.98 -10.50
N ARG A 253 -15.50 25.74 -10.97
CA ARG A 253 -15.19 25.92 -12.39
C ARG A 253 -13.68 25.91 -12.61
N TYR A 254 -13.17 24.86 -13.22
CA TYR A 254 -11.77 24.69 -13.49
C TYR A 254 -11.45 24.96 -14.97
N ARG A 255 -10.28 25.53 -15.21
CA ARG A 255 -9.77 25.84 -16.54
C ARG A 255 -8.30 25.48 -16.61
N GLN A 256 -7.89 24.94 -17.75
CA GLN A 256 -6.48 24.78 -18.08
C GLN A 256 -6.16 25.71 -19.23
N ASP A 257 -5.40 26.76 -18.92
CA ASP A 257 -4.93 27.69 -19.92
C ASP A 257 -3.71 27.12 -20.65
N ILE A 258 -3.56 27.51 -21.92
CA ILE A 258 -2.46 27.08 -22.78
C ILE A 258 -1.10 27.58 -22.25
N ASN A 259 -1.09 28.67 -21.47
CA ASN A 259 0.12 29.34 -20.98
C ASN A 259 0.64 28.78 -19.65
N SER A 260 0.08 27.68 -19.14
CA SER A 260 0.48 27.06 -17.87
C SER A 260 0.26 27.90 -16.60
N HIS A 261 -0.52 29.00 -16.64
CA HIS A 261 -0.87 29.75 -15.43
C HIS A 261 -1.70 28.92 -14.44
N TYR A 262 -2.39 27.88 -14.94
CA TYR A 262 -3.10 26.93 -14.10
C TYR A 262 -2.16 26.18 -13.15
N LEU A 263 -0.88 25.94 -13.52
CA LEU A 263 0.10 25.31 -12.63
C LEU A 263 0.47 26.22 -11.46
N ASP A 264 0.69 27.50 -11.74
CA ASP A 264 0.97 28.50 -10.70
C ASP A 264 -0.24 28.67 -9.77
N THR A 265 -1.44 28.62 -10.33
CA THR A 265 -2.70 28.70 -9.59
C THR A 265 -2.89 27.46 -8.72
N ALA A 266 -2.66 26.26 -9.24
CA ALA A 266 -2.72 25.01 -8.46
C ALA A 266 -1.71 25.01 -7.30
N ALA A 267 -0.47 25.46 -7.56
CA ALA A 267 0.54 25.61 -6.51
C ALA A 267 0.17 26.68 -5.48
N ALA A 268 -0.56 27.74 -5.88
CA ALA A 268 -1.09 28.75 -4.97
C ALA A 268 -2.19 28.17 -4.06
N VAL A 269 -3.07 27.31 -4.60
CA VAL A 269 -4.09 26.58 -3.82
C VAL A 269 -3.43 25.67 -2.81
N GLU A 270 -2.45 24.86 -3.22
CA GLU A 270 -1.74 23.95 -2.31
C GLU A 270 -1.09 24.73 -1.15
N LYS A 271 -0.44 25.86 -1.46
CA LYS A 271 0.11 26.76 -0.44
C LYS A 271 -0.97 27.36 0.46
N SER A 272 -2.14 27.72 -0.08
CA SER A 272 -3.27 28.25 0.69
C SER A 272 -3.79 27.21 1.70
N VAL A 273 -4.00 25.98 1.25
CA VAL A 273 -4.42 24.85 2.08
C VAL A 273 -3.40 24.58 3.18
N MET A 274 -2.11 24.51 2.82
CA MET A 274 -1.03 24.34 3.80
C MET A 274 -0.98 25.46 4.85
N ARG A 275 -1.15 26.74 4.45
CA ARG A 275 -1.23 27.86 5.39
C ARG A 275 -2.41 27.72 6.34
N THR A 276 -3.55 27.25 5.86
CA THR A 276 -4.76 27.04 6.67
C THR A 276 -4.51 25.98 7.74
N PHE A 277 -3.90 24.84 7.37
CA PHE A 277 -3.48 23.81 8.34
C PHE A 277 -2.45 24.34 9.34
N ASN A 278 -1.49 25.16 8.91
CA ASN A 278 -0.51 25.75 9.82
C ASN A 278 -1.17 26.71 10.83
N ARG A 279 -2.11 27.55 10.40
CA ARG A 279 -2.87 28.45 11.29
C ARG A 279 -3.70 27.68 12.32
N HIS A 280 -4.34 26.59 11.89
CA HIS A 280 -5.04 25.67 12.80
C HIS A 280 -4.10 25.02 13.81
N SER A 281 -2.94 24.52 13.36
CA SER A 281 -1.94 23.91 14.26
C SER A 281 -1.39 24.90 15.30
N ALA A 282 -1.38 26.20 14.98
CA ALA A 282 -1.01 27.27 15.88
C ALA A 282 -2.17 27.76 16.77
N GLY A 283 -3.34 27.10 16.74
CA GLY A 283 -4.51 27.42 17.57
C GLY A 283 -5.33 28.64 17.12
N HIS A 284 -5.09 29.16 15.91
CA HIS A 284 -5.75 30.37 15.41
C HIS A 284 -7.07 30.11 14.68
N LEU A 285 -7.41 28.85 14.40
CA LEU A 285 -8.61 28.46 13.66
C LEU A 285 -9.33 27.33 14.39
N SER A 286 -10.66 27.38 14.40
CA SER A 286 -11.48 26.24 14.81
C SER A 286 -11.42 25.12 13.76
N ASN A 287 -11.82 23.92 14.16
CA ASN A 287 -11.92 22.77 13.26
C ASN A 287 -12.87 23.05 12.07
N THR A 288 -14.03 23.65 12.33
CA THR A 288 -15.01 23.99 11.30
C THR A 288 -14.48 25.07 10.36
N GLN A 289 -13.81 26.11 10.88
CA GLN A 289 -13.20 27.14 10.05
C GLN A 289 -12.10 26.56 9.15
N LEU A 290 -11.25 25.68 9.67
CA LEU A 290 -10.23 24.99 8.88
C LEU A 290 -10.84 24.23 7.69
N VAL A 291 -11.91 23.47 7.93
CA VAL A 291 -12.59 22.70 6.89
C VAL A 291 -13.22 23.62 5.85
N LEU A 292 -13.93 24.67 6.28
CA LEU A 292 -14.59 25.62 5.38
C LEU A 292 -13.61 26.49 4.59
N ASP A 293 -12.51 26.96 5.19
CA ASP A 293 -11.45 27.69 4.50
C ASP A 293 -10.79 26.84 3.40
N THR A 294 -10.61 25.54 3.70
CA THR A 294 -10.05 24.57 2.74
C THR A 294 -11.01 24.36 1.58
N LEU A 295 -12.30 24.10 1.85
CA LEU A 295 -13.31 23.93 0.81
C LEU A 295 -13.50 25.19 -0.03
N HIS A 296 -13.51 26.37 0.60
CA HIS A 296 -13.58 27.65 -0.07
C HIS A 296 -12.41 27.82 -1.05
N SER A 297 -11.19 27.48 -0.63
CA SER A 297 -10.01 27.53 -1.50
C SER A 297 -10.12 26.61 -2.71
N LEU A 298 -10.73 25.43 -2.56
CA LEU A 298 -10.91 24.47 -3.66
C LEU A 298 -11.97 24.92 -4.67
N VAL A 299 -13.09 25.47 -4.17
CA VAL A 299 -14.23 25.87 -5.00
C VAL A 299 -14.00 27.20 -5.71
N THR A 300 -13.24 28.13 -5.11
CA THR A 300 -12.96 29.44 -5.70
C THR A 300 -11.76 29.45 -6.65
N SER A 301 -10.91 28.43 -6.59
CA SER A 301 -9.79 28.29 -7.51
C SER A 301 -10.26 28.04 -8.93
N SER A 302 -9.62 28.68 -9.90
CA SER A 302 -9.78 28.37 -11.32
C SER A 302 -8.97 27.15 -11.78
N ALA A 303 -8.04 26.66 -10.94
CA ALA A 303 -7.25 25.46 -11.23
C ALA A 303 -7.69 24.28 -10.34
N PRO A 304 -7.67 23.05 -10.88
CA PRO A 304 -8.04 21.86 -10.13
C PRO A 304 -7.03 21.57 -9.00
N PRO A 305 -7.45 20.89 -7.92
CA PRO A 305 -6.55 20.49 -6.84
C PRO A 305 -5.46 19.53 -7.32
N SER A 306 -4.26 19.70 -6.76
CA SER A 306 -3.12 18.79 -6.96
C SER A 306 -3.19 17.56 -6.02
N LEU A 307 -2.42 16.51 -6.31
CA LEU A 307 -2.22 15.37 -5.38
C LEU A 307 -1.65 15.86 -4.08
N GLY A 308 -0.80 16.88 -4.16
CA GLY A 308 -0.26 17.49 -2.98
C GLY A 308 -1.34 18.13 -2.12
N THR A 309 -2.30 18.80 -2.74
CA THR A 309 -3.48 19.33 -2.04
C THR A 309 -4.27 18.21 -1.34
N PHE A 310 -4.52 17.08 -2.02
CA PHE A 310 -5.21 15.94 -1.42
C PHE A 310 -4.42 15.30 -0.27
N ASN A 311 -3.11 15.12 -0.41
CA ASN A 311 -2.28 14.56 0.64
C ASN A 311 -2.26 15.45 1.89
N GLN A 312 -2.13 16.77 1.72
CA GLN A 312 -2.23 17.72 2.82
C GLN A 312 -3.60 17.64 3.52
N MET A 313 -4.69 17.50 2.76
CA MET A 313 -6.03 17.34 3.34
C MET A 313 -6.19 16.01 4.08
N ILE A 314 -5.72 14.89 3.52
CA ILE A 314 -5.83 13.57 4.17
C ILE A 314 -5.01 13.56 5.47
N GLU A 315 -3.76 13.99 5.41
CA GLU A 315 -2.87 14.06 6.58
C GLU A 315 -3.41 15.05 7.63
N GLY A 316 -3.80 16.24 7.20
CA GLY A 316 -4.29 17.30 8.06
C GLY A 316 -5.61 16.97 8.74
N PHE A 317 -6.60 16.46 7.98
CA PHE A 317 -7.90 16.07 8.53
C PHE A 317 -7.85 14.75 9.30
N SER A 318 -6.89 13.87 9.04
CA SER A 318 -6.75 12.63 9.80
C SER A 318 -6.27 12.84 11.24
N LYS A 319 -5.88 14.05 11.65
CA LYS A 319 -5.50 14.33 13.04
C LYS A 319 -6.71 14.11 13.97
N LYS A 320 -6.46 13.61 15.19
CA LYS A 320 -7.47 13.11 16.16
C LYS A 320 -8.62 14.07 16.53
N LEU A 321 -8.57 15.31 16.08
CA LEU A 321 -9.51 16.38 16.45
C LEU A 321 -10.69 16.53 15.48
N LEU A 322 -10.66 15.86 14.32
CA LEU A 322 -11.69 15.97 13.29
C LEU A 322 -12.45 14.65 13.11
N ASP A 323 -13.70 14.75 12.67
CA ASP A 323 -14.52 13.59 12.33
C ASP A 323 -13.83 12.78 11.21
N PRO A 324 -13.52 11.48 11.42
CA PRO A 324 -12.97 10.60 10.40
C PRO A 324 -13.74 10.59 9.08
N SER A 325 -15.05 10.88 9.12
CA SER A 325 -15.90 10.93 7.93
C SER A 325 -15.48 12.04 6.94
N ILE A 326 -14.87 13.13 7.43
CA ILE A 326 -14.36 14.23 6.58
C ILE A 326 -13.19 13.73 5.75
N THR A 327 -12.20 13.07 6.38
CA THR A 327 -11.08 12.46 5.66
C THR A 327 -11.56 11.42 4.67
N GLN A 328 -12.55 10.60 5.03
CA GLN A 328 -13.15 9.65 4.09
C GLN A 328 -13.79 10.33 2.88
N ASN A 329 -14.46 11.47 3.09
CA ASN A 329 -15.03 12.24 1.98
C ASN A 329 -13.94 12.78 1.05
N VAL A 330 -12.79 13.22 1.60
CA VAL A 330 -11.63 13.63 0.80
C VAL A 330 -11.06 12.45 -0.01
N ILE A 331 -10.87 11.28 0.61
CA ILE A 331 -10.40 10.07 -0.09
C ILE A 331 -11.35 9.70 -1.24
N ASN A 332 -12.66 9.77 -1.00
CA ASN A 332 -13.68 9.49 -2.02
C ASN A 332 -13.68 10.53 -3.16
N ALA A 333 -13.44 11.81 -2.83
CA ALA A 333 -13.36 12.88 -3.82
C ALA A 333 -12.12 12.73 -4.70
N MET A 334 -10.97 12.45 -4.09
CA MET A 334 -9.72 12.14 -4.79
C MET A 334 -9.89 10.98 -5.77
N ARG A 335 -10.49 9.86 -5.34
CA ARG A 335 -10.84 8.75 -6.26
C ARG A 335 -11.83 9.19 -7.34
N GLY A 336 -12.75 10.09 -7.01
CA GLY A 336 -13.71 10.68 -7.95
C GLY A 336 -13.06 11.53 -9.05
N CYS A 337 -11.96 12.21 -8.75
CA CYS A 337 -11.16 12.98 -9.70
C CYS A 337 -10.26 12.12 -10.59
N SER A 338 -10.27 10.79 -10.42
CA SER A 338 -9.33 9.86 -11.08
C SER A 338 -7.87 10.26 -10.85
N THR A 339 -7.61 10.81 -9.67
CA THR A 339 -6.28 11.12 -9.16
C THR A 339 -5.43 9.86 -9.08
N ARG A 340 -4.22 9.90 -9.66
CA ARG A 340 -3.27 8.80 -9.54
C ARG A 340 -2.59 8.83 -8.17
N ILE A 341 -2.93 7.85 -7.34
CA ILE A 341 -2.41 7.68 -5.98
C ILE A 341 -0.90 7.41 -6.02
N ASN A 342 -0.14 8.16 -5.22
CA ASN A 342 1.28 7.91 -4.99
C ASN A 342 1.52 7.28 -3.60
N GLU A 343 2.77 7.03 -3.28
CA GLU A 343 3.17 6.34 -2.06
C GLU A 343 2.87 7.17 -0.81
N THR A 344 3.00 8.51 -0.89
CA THR A 344 2.65 9.41 0.23
C THR A 344 1.16 9.33 0.54
N THR A 345 0.34 9.30 -0.50
CA THR A 345 -1.10 9.14 -0.39
C THR A 345 -1.46 7.78 0.23
N LEU A 346 -0.82 6.69 -0.23
CA LEU A 346 -1.05 5.35 0.33
C LEU A 346 -0.73 5.30 1.82
N ILE A 347 0.43 5.81 2.22
CA ILE A 347 0.83 5.86 3.63
C ILE A 347 -0.21 6.64 4.43
N SER A 348 -0.59 7.83 3.96
CA SER A 348 -1.54 8.70 4.66
C SER A 348 -2.91 8.05 4.83
N ILE A 349 -3.40 7.32 3.83
CA ILE A 349 -4.69 6.60 3.88
C ILE A 349 -4.62 5.41 4.83
N LEU A 350 -3.57 4.58 4.72
CA LEU A 350 -3.41 3.42 5.60
C LEU A 350 -3.28 3.86 7.06
N GLU A 351 -2.45 4.86 7.34
CA GLU A 351 -2.33 5.42 8.68
C GLU A 351 -3.64 6.00 9.20
N HIS A 352 -4.43 6.65 8.34
CA HIS A 352 -5.75 7.16 8.72
C HIS A 352 -6.66 6.04 9.21
N TYR A 353 -6.73 4.92 8.49
CA TYR A 353 -7.56 3.78 8.89
C TYR A 353 -7.05 3.09 10.15
N ILE A 354 -5.73 2.95 10.31
CA ILE A 354 -5.11 2.43 11.55
C ILE A 354 -5.48 3.34 12.73
N ARG A 355 -5.25 4.65 12.60
CA ARG A 355 -5.48 5.64 13.65
C ARG A 355 -6.94 5.74 14.07
N THR A 356 -7.86 5.56 13.13
CA THR A 356 -9.30 5.62 13.37
C THR A 356 -9.92 4.25 13.63
N ASN A 357 -9.10 3.20 13.69
CA ASN A 357 -9.49 1.81 13.96
C ASN A 357 -10.57 1.26 13.00
N HIS A 358 -10.54 1.65 11.72
CA HIS A 358 -11.50 1.20 10.71
C HIS A 358 -10.95 0.00 9.91
N TYR A 359 -11.01 -1.19 10.50
CA TYR A 359 -10.51 -2.44 9.89
C TYR A 359 -11.08 -2.72 8.49
N ALA A 360 -12.40 -2.67 8.31
CA ALA A 360 -13.02 -2.97 7.01
C ALA A 360 -12.52 -2.04 5.88
N ARG A 361 -12.29 -0.75 6.17
CA ARG A 361 -11.75 0.19 5.19
C ARG A 361 -10.28 -0.03 4.92
N PHE A 362 -9.53 -0.44 5.94
CA PHE A 362 -8.13 -0.84 5.78
C PHE A 362 -8.02 -2.04 4.83
N CYS A 363 -8.76 -3.13 5.07
CA CYS A 363 -8.74 -4.31 4.21
C CYS A 363 -9.18 -4.00 2.78
N TYR A 364 -10.30 -3.30 2.61
CA TYR A 364 -10.75 -2.88 1.28
C TYR A 364 -9.68 -2.05 0.52
N HIS A 365 -8.93 -1.20 1.21
CA HIS A 365 -7.86 -0.44 0.59
C HIS A 365 -6.65 -1.30 0.22
N VAL A 366 -6.31 -2.30 1.03
CA VAL A 366 -5.26 -3.29 0.72
C VAL A 366 -5.66 -4.15 -0.47
N GLU A 367 -6.92 -4.58 -0.57
CA GLU A 367 -7.46 -5.30 -1.73
C GLU A 367 -7.34 -4.45 -3.02
N LEU A 368 -7.66 -3.16 -2.95
CA LEU A 368 -7.44 -2.22 -4.07
C LEU A 368 -5.95 -2.13 -4.46
N MET A 369 -5.03 -2.12 -3.48
CA MET A 369 -3.58 -2.14 -3.76
C MET A 369 -3.16 -3.43 -4.49
N GLN A 370 -3.80 -4.55 -4.19
CA GLN A 370 -3.56 -5.83 -4.86
C GLN A 370 -4.23 -5.92 -6.24
N GLY A 371 -4.99 -4.89 -6.64
CA GLY A 371 -5.65 -4.81 -7.94
C GLY A 371 -7.06 -5.43 -7.98
N MET A 372 -7.64 -5.76 -6.82
CA MET A 372 -9.05 -6.15 -6.70
C MET A 372 -9.98 -4.94 -6.83
N HIS A 373 -11.27 -5.16 -7.06
CA HIS A 373 -12.30 -4.10 -7.16
C HIS A 373 -11.97 -2.97 -8.16
N GLY A 374 -11.31 -3.30 -9.27
CA GLY A 374 -10.86 -2.35 -10.29
C GLY A 374 -9.54 -1.62 -9.94
N GLY A 375 -8.94 -1.94 -8.79
CA GLY A 375 -7.66 -1.43 -8.34
C GLY A 375 -7.62 0.05 -8.00
N LEU A 376 -6.43 0.54 -7.64
CA LEU A 376 -6.20 1.95 -7.33
C LEU A 376 -6.03 2.83 -8.57
N SER A 377 -5.59 2.25 -9.69
CA SER A 377 -5.26 2.99 -10.90
C SER A 377 -5.35 2.08 -12.11
N LEU A 378 -5.79 2.63 -13.24
CA LEU A 378 -5.73 1.97 -14.53
C LEU A 378 -4.44 2.35 -15.27
N ALA A 379 -3.93 1.42 -16.06
CA ALA A 379 -2.94 1.69 -17.08
C ALA A 379 -3.64 1.94 -18.42
N ARG A 380 -2.89 2.53 -19.35
CA ARG A 380 -3.38 2.68 -20.72
C ARG A 380 -3.62 1.29 -21.34
N PRO A 381 -4.71 1.10 -22.10
CA PRO A 381 -5.05 -0.19 -22.69
C PRO A 381 -4.01 -0.67 -23.73
N ASP A 382 -3.29 0.28 -24.35
CA ASP A 382 -2.25 0.06 -25.35
C ASP A 382 -0.90 -0.41 -24.77
N ILE A 383 -0.76 -0.48 -23.44
CA ILE A 383 0.51 -0.84 -22.82
C ILE A 383 0.84 -2.31 -23.07
N TRP A 384 2.06 -2.54 -23.57
CA TRP A 384 2.60 -3.88 -23.72
C TRP A 384 3.07 -4.40 -22.36
N ILE A 385 2.50 -5.52 -21.93
CA ILE A 385 2.88 -6.18 -20.68
C ILE A 385 4.10 -7.06 -20.97
N THR A 386 5.24 -6.64 -20.45
CA THR A 386 6.50 -7.40 -20.44
C THR A 386 6.56 -8.32 -19.22
N GLU A 387 7.45 -9.32 -19.25
CA GLU A 387 7.73 -10.18 -18.09
C GLU A 387 8.07 -9.38 -16.82
N LYS A 388 8.81 -8.26 -16.96
CA LYS A 388 9.11 -7.36 -15.84
C LYS A 388 7.92 -6.54 -15.32
N SER A 389 6.88 -6.37 -16.12
CA SER A 389 5.73 -5.54 -15.76
C SER A 389 4.47 -6.34 -15.44
N GLN A 390 4.47 -7.66 -15.65
CA GLN A 390 3.33 -8.55 -15.41
C GLN A 390 2.88 -8.60 -13.95
N GLU A 391 3.80 -8.40 -13.00
CA GLU A 391 3.48 -8.34 -11.56
C GLU A 391 2.71 -7.06 -11.19
N ARG A 392 2.96 -5.97 -11.93
CA ARG A 392 2.41 -4.63 -11.68
C ARG A 392 1.20 -4.32 -12.56
N LEU A 393 1.18 -4.81 -13.79
CA LEU A 393 0.14 -4.58 -14.79
C LEU A 393 -0.69 -5.84 -14.91
N VAL A 394 -1.82 -5.87 -14.22
CA VAL A 394 -2.73 -7.01 -14.20
C VAL A 394 -3.85 -6.76 -15.18
N PRO A 395 -4.00 -7.56 -16.26
CA PRO A 395 -5.15 -7.47 -17.12
C PRO A 395 -6.39 -7.94 -16.37
N THR A 396 -7.46 -7.13 -16.34
CA THR A 396 -8.71 -7.52 -15.71
C THR A 396 -9.64 -8.13 -16.75
N VAL A 397 -10.25 -9.27 -16.41
CA VAL A 397 -11.15 -10.05 -17.29
C VAL A 397 -12.53 -9.36 -17.48
N HIS A 398 -12.74 -8.18 -16.88
CA HIS A 398 -14.01 -7.47 -17.00
C HIS A 398 -14.11 -6.77 -18.36
N ILE A 399 -14.58 -7.54 -19.33
CA ILE A 399 -14.96 -7.10 -20.67
C ILE A 399 -16.24 -6.27 -20.55
N ARG A 400 -16.14 -5.00 -20.15
CA ARG A 400 -17.16 -4.01 -20.53
C ARG A 400 -16.74 -3.47 -21.89
N ASN A 401 -17.54 -3.77 -22.91
CA ASN A 401 -17.42 -3.24 -24.28
C ASN A 401 -16.21 -3.70 -25.12
N ASN A 402 -15.68 -4.91 -24.90
CA ASN A 402 -14.58 -5.48 -25.71
C ASN A 402 -13.24 -4.73 -25.57
N ASN A 403 -13.13 -3.79 -24.63
CA ASN A 403 -11.89 -3.06 -24.33
C ASN A 403 -11.09 -3.75 -23.22
N LYS A 404 -9.77 -3.79 -23.41
CA LYS A 404 -8.80 -4.39 -22.48
C LYS A 404 -8.53 -3.43 -21.33
N ILE A 405 -9.16 -3.64 -20.18
CA ILE A 405 -8.86 -2.89 -18.95
C ILE A 405 -7.61 -3.49 -18.30
N ILE A 406 -6.64 -2.63 -17.98
CA ILE A 406 -5.39 -3.04 -17.31
C ILE A 406 -5.30 -2.30 -15.99
N VAL A 407 -5.29 -3.03 -14.89
CA VAL A 407 -5.07 -2.47 -13.55
C VAL A 407 -3.58 -2.34 -13.30
N GLN A 408 -3.17 -1.18 -12.78
CA GLN A 408 -1.81 -0.89 -12.41
C GLN A 408 -1.67 -0.88 -10.89
N LYS A 409 -1.08 -1.96 -10.34
CA LYS A 409 -0.71 -2.03 -8.93
C LYS A 409 0.32 -0.93 -8.58
N PRO A 410 0.33 -0.46 -7.31
CA PRO A 410 1.36 0.46 -6.84
C PRO A 410 2.74 -0.20 -6.91
N VAL A 411 3.78 0.62 -7.05
CA VAL A 411 5.17 0.14 -7.02
C VAL A 411 5.49 -0.35 -5.60
N ALA A 412 6.16 -1.48 -5.50
CA ALA A 412 6.65 -2.04 -4.25
C ALA A 412 7.58 -1.04 -3.54
N ASN A 413 7.03 -0.29 -2.59
CA ASN A 413 7.74 0.73 -1.84
C ASN A 413 7.93 0.28 -0.38
N PRO A 414 9.16 0.27 0.15
CA PRO A 414 9.44 -0.25 1.49
C PRO A 414 8.73 0.51 2.62
N VAL A 415 8.48 1.81 2.43
CA VAL A 415 7.81 2.66 3.43
C VAL A 415 6.31 2.38 3.44
N VAL A 416 5.70 2.25 2.26
CA VAL A 416 4.30 1.83 2.11
C VAL A 416 4.12 0.45 2.74
N PHE A 417 5.04 -0.48 2.46
CA PHE A 417 4.98 -1.83 3.01
C PHE A 417 5.09 -1.86 4.54
N SER A 418 6.00 -1.05 5.09
CA SER A 418 6.16 -0.93 6.55
C SER A 418 4.85 -0.45 7.20
N THR A 419 4.16 0.50 6.57
CA THR A 419 2.87 1.03 7.05
C THR A 419 1.76 -0.01 6.95
N LEU A 420 1.74 -0.78 5.85
CA LEU A 420 0.79 -1.88 5.65
C LEU A 420 0.98 -2.96 6.72
N ILE A 421 2.22 -3.42 6.95
CA ILE A 421 2.53 -4.42 7.97
C ILE A 421 2.19 -3.91 9.38
N GLN A 422 2.44 -2.64 9.67
CA GLN A 422 2.00 -2.03 10.93
C GLN A 422 0.47 -2.10 11.09
N GLY A 423 -0.29 -1.86 10.02
CA GLY A 423 -1.74 -1.98 10.05
C GLY A 423 -2.21 -3.42 10.26
N VAL A 424 -1.61 -4.39 9.56
CA VAL A 424 -1.93 -5.82 9.76
C VAL A 424 -1.60 -6.25 11.19
N LEU A 425 -0.46 -5.84 11.74
CA LEU A 425 -0.12 -6.09 13.15
C LEU A 425 -1.14 -5.49 14.11
N HIS A 426 -1.61 -4.27 13.84
CA HIS A 426 -2.60 -3.58 14.67
C HIS A 426 -3.98 -4.26 14.66
N PHE A 427 -4.40 -4.84 13.53
CA PHE A 427 -5.75 -5.39 13.37
C PHE A 427 -5.86 -6.91 13.49
N GLU A 428 -4.92 -7.66 12.92
CA GLU A 428 -4.97 -9.13 12.82
C GLU A 428 -3.87 -9.83 13.61
N GLY A 429 -2.81 -9.11 13.98
CA GLY A 429 -1.71 -9.61 14.80
C GLY A 429 -0.53 -10.16 14.01
N PHE A 430 0.37 -10.83 14.72
CA PHE A 430 1.71 -11.18 14.23
C PHE A 430 1.71 -12.21 13.11
N ASP A 431 0.92 -13.30 13.22
CA ASP A 431 0.92 -14.38 12.25
C ASP A 431 0.40 -13.91 10.88
N ALA A 432 -0.69 -13.14 10.87
CA ALA A 432 -1.22 -12.51 9.66
C ALA A 432 -0.21 -11.55 9.00
N ALA A 433 0.56 -10.81 9.81
CA ALA A 433 1.60 -9.93 9.29
C ALA A 433 2.74 -10.71 8.61
N LEU A 434 3.11 -11.89 9.14
CA LEU A 434 4.09 -12.77 8.50
C LEU A 434 3.57 -13.38 7.20
N ASP A 435 2.32 -13.83 7.17
CA ASP A 435 1.68 -14.36 5.96
C ASP A 435 1.60 -13.29 4.87
N MET A 436 1.27 -12.06 5.24
CA MET A 436 1.29 -10.90 4.34
C MET A 436 2.71 -10.61 3.82
N CYS A 437 3.74 -10.70 4.68
CA CYS A 437 5.14 -10.54 4.29
C CYS A 437 5.56 -11.60 3.25
N GLN A 438 5.14 -12.85 3.43
CA GLN A 438 5.44 -13.93 2.50
C GLN A 438 4.69 -13.79 1.18
N SER A 439 3.40 -13.42 1.24
CA SER A 439 2.54 -13.27 0.08
C SER A 439 2.99 -12.10 -0.81
N MET A 440 3.06 -10.89 -0.24
CA MET A 440 3.46 -9.70 -0.98
C MET A 440 4.97 -9.66 -1.26
N GLY A 441 5.78 -10.40 -0.50
CA GLY A 441 7.21 -10.57 -0.78
C GLY A 441 7.50 -11.19 -2.15
N ARG A 442 6.62 -12.07 -2.65
CA ARG A 442 6.72 -12.64 -4.00
C ARG A 442 6.45 -11.60 -5.10
N ASP A 443 5.64 -10.60 -4.80
CA ASP A 443 5.33 -9.45 -5.68
C ASP A 443 6.41 -8.34 -5.56
N GLY A 444 7.56 -8.64 -4.97
CA GLY A 444 8.70 -7.72 -4.84
C GLY A 444 8.60 -6.72 -3.68
N TRP A 445 7.59 -6.83 -2.81
CA TRP A 445 7.48 -5.98 -1.62
C TRP A 445 8.51 -6.39 -0.57
N GLY A 446 9.14 -5.39 0.04
CA GLY A 446 10.18 -5.62 1.04
C GLY A 446 10.12 -4.64 2.18
N LEU A 447 10.56 -5.09 3.35
CA LEU A 447 10.63 -4.25 4.52
C LEU A 447 11.99 -3.59 4.62
N SER A 448 11.97 -2.32 5.04
CA SER A 448 13.18 -1.66 5.53
C SER A 448 13.49 -2.10 6.97
N MET A 449 14.70 -1.81 7.45
CA MET A 449 15.05 -2.04 8.87
C MET A 449 14.04 -1.39 9.85
N LYS A 450 13.48 -0.24 9.48
CA LYS A 450 12.41 0.42 10.26
C LYS A 450 11.13 -0.40 10.28
N GLY A 451 10.75 -0.97 9.14
CA GLY A 451 9.56 -1.83 9.00
C GLY A 451 9.69 -3.19 9.69
N LEU A 452 10.92 -3.72 9.84
CA LEU A 452 11.18 -4.95 10.58
C LEU A 452 11.13 -4.76 12.10
N THR A 453 11.35 -3.53 12.59
CA THR A 453 11.45 -3.25 14.03
C THR A 453 10.17 -3.60 14.80
N PRO A 454 8.95 -3.26 14.33
CA PRO A 454 7.70 -3.69 14.96
C PRO A 454 7.56 -5.21 15.06
N LEU A 455 7.87 -5.94 13.98
CA LEU A 455 7.80 -7.41 13.96
C LEU A 455 8.74 -8.04 14.99
N LEU A 456 9.96 -7.53 15.10
CA LEU A 456 10.94 -8.04 16.07
C LEU A 456 10.51 -7.76 17.52
N ARG A 457 9.87 -6.62 17.78
CA ARG A 457 9.36 -6.28 19.13
C ARG A 457 8.19 -7.18 19.53
N GLU A 458 7.23 -7.40 18.62
CA GLU A 458 6.10 -8.29 18.86
C GLU A 458 6.56 -9.75 19.08
N HIS A 459 7.52 -10.23 18.28
CA HIS A 459 8.11 -11.55 18.48
C HIS A 459 8.81 -11.67 19.85
N GLN A 460 9.52 -10.64 20.30
CA GLN A 460 10.15 -10.62 21.62
C GLN A 460 9.11 -10.62 22.75
N ALA A 461 8.02 -9.88 22.61
CA ALA A 461 6.92 -9.86 23.57
C ALA A 461 6.25 -11.25 23.68
N ALA A 462 5.89 -11.85 22.55
CA ALA A 462 5.30 -13.20 22.50
C ALA A 462 6.23 -14.28 23.09
N ALA A 463 7.53 -14.22 22.80
CA ALA A 463 8.52 -15.13 23.39
C ALA A 463 8.66 -14.96 24.91
N THR A 464 8.47 -13.74 25.42
CA THR A 464 8.53 -13.44 26.86
C THR A 464 7.26 -13.92 27.58
N GLU A 465 6.08 -13.78 26.98
CA GLU A 465 4.83 -14.32 27.53
C GLU A 465 4.83 -15.85 27.63
N LEU A 466 5.38 -16.55 26.63
CA LEU A 466 5.57 -18.01 26.66
C LEU A 466 6.56 -18.45 27.76
N ALA A 467 7.59 -17.64 28.04
CA ALA A 467 8.55 -17.91 29.11
C ALA A 467 7.94 -17.68 30.51
N VAL A 468 7.03 -16.72 30.67
CA VAL A 468 6.34 -16.45 31.94
C VAL A 468 5.21 -17.47 32.20
N GLY A 469 4.47 -17.87 31.16
CA GLY A 469 3.43 -18.90 31.28
C GLY A 469 3.99 -20.28 31.64
N SER A 470 5.17 -20.63 31.14
CA SER A 470 5.87 -21.87 31.50
C SER A 470 6.49 -21.84 32.92
N ALA A 471 6.77 -20.67 33.47
CA ALA A 471 7.20 -20.51 34.87
C ALA A 471 6.02 -20.58 35.87
N GLY A 472 4.82 -20.10 35.48
CA GLY A 472 3.61 -20.14 36.31
C GLY A 472 2.99 -21.53 36.48
N ALA A 473 3.18 -22.44 35.53
CA ALA A 473 2.66 -23.81 35.59
C ALA A 473 3.43 -24.74 36.54
N ASN A 474 4.55 -24.30 37.13
CA ASN A 474 5.46 -25.16 37.90
C ASN A 474 5.43 -24.91 39.43
N ILE A 475 4.43 -24.16 39.95
CA ILE A 475 4.32 -23.83 41.39
C ILE A 475 3.13 -24.57 42.08
N GLY A 476 2.34 -25.37 41.35
CA GLY A 476 1.13 -26.03 41.87
C GLY A 476 1.28 -27.48 42.35
N GLY A 477 2.46 -27.94 42.78
CA GLY A 477 2.69 -29.36 43.06
C GLY A 477 3.73 -29.65 44.15
N ARG A 478 3.51 -29.21 45.38
CA ARG A 478 4.16 -29.79 46.56
C ARG A 478 3.11 -30.22 47.56
N GLY A 479 2.95 -31.53 47.68
CA GLY A 479 1.94 -32.18 48.50
C GLY A 479 2.18 -32.05 50.00
N ASP A 480 1.07 -32.05 50.71
CA ASP A 480 1.00 -32.28 52.15
C ASP A 480 1.25 -33.77 52.46
N PRO A 481 2.11 -34.10 53.43
CA PRO A 481 2.19 -35.45 53.96
C PRO A 481 1.19 -35.61 55.09
N VAL A 482 0.17 -36.45 54.87
CA VAL A 482 -0.72 -36.95 55.92
C VAL A 482 0.10 -37.79 56.90
N ARG A 483 0.08 -37.41 58.17
CA ARG A 483 0.48 -38.24 59.31
C ARG A 483 -0.71 -38.42 60.25
N SER A 484 -0.94 -39.69 60.60
CA SER A 484 -1.71 -40.22 61.74
C SER A 484 -3.23 -40.15 61.64
#